data_AF-A0A7C9L1F9-F1
#
_entry.id   AF-A0A7C9L1F9-F1
#
_cell.length_a   1.000
_cell.length_b   1.000
_cell.length_c   1.000
_cell.angle_alpha   90.00
_cell.angle_beta   90.00
_cell.angle_gamma   90.00
#
_symmetry.space_group_name_H-M   'P 1'
#
loop_
_entity.id
_entity.type
_entity.pdbx_description
1 polymer ?
#
loop_
_entity_poly.entity_id
_entity_poly.type
_entity_poly.pdbx_seq_one_letter_code
_entity_poly.pdbx_strand_id
1 'polypeptide(L)'
;MKSHERAAQIWPLLCLAAKNRQILTYSIVGDLIGVPKFALAQLLEPIQSYCLLNKLPALTALVVNKSGEPGLGFIAAKDIPLEQHKVFEYPWLEIQTPSPEALDESKNT
;
A
#
# COMPACT_ATOMS: atom_id res chain seq x y z
N MET A 1 -8.50 -16.29 -6.01
CA MET A 1 -8.42 -15.24 -4.97
C MET A 1 -8.58 -13.89 -5.64
N LYS A 2 -9.48 -13.06 -5.14
CA LYS A 2 -9.83 -11.74 -5.68
C LYS A 2 -8.78 -10.70 -5.26
N SER A 3 -8.74 -9.55 -5.95
CA SER A 3 -7.71 -8.52 -5.74
C SER A 3 -7.75 -7.90 -4.35
N HIS A 4 -8.93 -7.70 -3.77
CA HIS A 4 -9.12 -7.16 -2.42
C HIS A 4 -8.70 -8.13 -1.30
N GLU A 5 -8.85 -9.44 -1.49
CA GLU A 5 -8.37 -10.45 -0.53
C GLU A 5 -6.83 -10.42 -0.45
N ARG A 6 -6.15 -10.27 -1.59
CA ARG A 6 -4.70 -10.05 -1.63
C ARG A 6 -4.31 -8.72 -1.00
N ALA A 7 -5.08 -7.66 -1.22
CA ALA A 7 -4.83 -6.35 -0.62
C ALA A 7 -4.85 -6.41 0.91
N ALA A 8 -5.82 -7.13 1.48
CA ALA A 8 -5.89 -7.38 2.92
C ALA A 8 -4.65 -8.13 3.45
N GLN A 9 -4.06 -9.02 2.65
CA GLN A 9 -2.80 -9.71 3.00
C GLN A 9 -1.57 -8.80 2.88
N ILE A 10 -1.55 -7.88 1.91
CA ILE A 10 -0.44 -6.94 1.70
C ILE A 10 -0.42 -5.86 2.80
N TRP A 11 -1.60 -5.45 3.29
CA TRP A 11 -1.73 -4.41 4.31
C TRP A 11 -0.80 -4.60 5.53
N PRO A 12 -0.84 -5.74 6.27
CA PRO A 12 0.03 -5.92 7.44
C PRO A 12 1.52 -5.93 7.09
N LEU A 13 1.91 -6.41 5.90
CA LEU A 13 3.30 -6.31 5.42
C LEU A 13 3.74 -4.85 5.30
N LEU A 14 2.89 -3.99 4.71
CA LEU A 14 3.21 -2.57 4.58
C LEU A 14 3.14 -1.83 5.92
N CYS A 15 2.24 -2.19 6.84
CA CYS A 15 2.22 -1.65 8.20
C CYS A 15 3.52 -1.97 8.96
N LEU A 16 4.03 -3.20 8.83
CA LEU A 16 5.31 -3.59 9.42
C LEU A 16 6.47 -2.81 8.77
N ALA A 17 6.47 -2.65 7.45
CA ALA A 17 7.46 -1.83 6.75
C ALA A 17 7.42 -0.37 7.22
N ALA A 18 6.23 0.20 7.39
CA ALA A 18 6.03 1.56 7.92
C ALA A 18 6.64 1.70 9.31
N LYS A 19 6.34 0.75 10.22
CA LYS A 19 6.88 0.75 11.59
C LYS A 19 8.42 0.71 11.60
N ASN A 20 9.01 -0.04 10.68
CA ASN A 20 10.46 -0.19 10.55
C ASN A 20 11.12 0.89 9.67
N ARG A 21 10.36 1.89 9.19
CA ARG A 21 10.81 2.94 8.27
C ARG A 21 11.48 2.38 7.00
N GLN A 22 10.87 1.34 6.43
CA GLN A 22 11.37 0.64 5.24
C GLN A 22 10.59 1.04 3.99
N ILE A 23 11.34 1.29 2.91
CA ILE A 23 10.81 1.42 1.56
C ILE A 23 11.09 0.11 0.83
N LEU A 24 10.05 -0.49 0.24
CA LEU A 24 10.11 -1.78 -0.43
C LEU A 24 10.03 -1.60 -1.93
N THR A 25 10.74 -2.43 -2.69
CA THR A 25 10.54 -2.46 -4.14
C THR A 25 9.35 -3.33 -4.50
N TYR A 26 8.73 -3.07 -5.65
CA TYR A 26 7.71 -3.98 -6.22
C TYR A 26 8.21 -5.43 -6.35
N SER A 27 9.51 -5.66 -6.54
CA SER A 27 10.05 -7.03 -6.58
C SER A 27 9.93 -7.70 -5.20
N ILE A 28 10.41 -7.03 -4.15
CA ILE A 28 10.39 -7.56 -2.78
C ILE A 28 8.96 -7.85 -2.34
N VAL A 29 8.02 -6.92 -2.59
CA VAL A 29 6.62 -7.14 -2.22
C VAL A 29 6.04 -8.34 -2.96
N GLY A 30 6.34 -8.48 -4.26
CA GLY A 30 5.87 -9.60 -5.08
C GLY A 30 6.40 -10.94 -4.59
N ASP A 31 7.69 -11.00 -4.27
CA ASP A 31 8.35 -12.20 -3.75
C ASP A 31 7.76 -12.62 -2.39
N LEU A 32 7.51 -11.65 -1.49
CA LEU A 32 6.96 -11.93 -0.16
C LEU A 32 5.51 -12.44 -0.18
N ILE A 33 4.69 -12.00 -1.14
CA ILE A 33 3.28 -12.42 -1.24
C ILE A 33 3.05 -13.52 -2.28
N GLY A 34 4.09 -13.93 -3.00
CA GLY A 34 4.05 -14.99 -4.01
C GLY A 34 3.28 -14.60 -5.27
N VAL A 35 3.41 -13.36 -5.76
CA VAL A 35 2.80 -12.91 -7.02
C VAL A 35 3.79 -12.20 -7.94
N PRO A 36 3.60 -12.26 -9.27
CA PRO A 36 4.44 -11.51 -10.19
C PRO A 36 4.33 -9.99 -9.97
N LYS A 37 5.45 -9.28 -10.11
CA LYS A 37 5.53 -7.81 -9.93
C LYS A 37 4.47 -7.02 -10.72
N PHE A 38 4.09 -7.48 -11.92
CA PHE A 38 3.16 -6.76 -12.78
C PHE A 38 1.71 -6.83 -12.25
N ALA A 39 1.38 -7.84 -11.44
CA ALA A 39 0.07 -7.98 -10.83
C ALA A 39 -0.10 -7.03 -9.64
N LEU A 40 1.00 -6.59 -9.00
CA LEU A 40 0.94 -5.79 -7.78
C LEU A 40 0.20 -4.47 -7.93
N ALA A 41 0.28 -3.80 -9.08
CA ALA A 41 -0.39 -2.53 -9.28
C ALA A 41 -1.90 -2.64 -9.00
N GLN A 42 -2.56 -3.71 -9.49
CA GLN A 42 -3.97 -3.98 -9.25
C GLN A 42 -4.28 -4.37 -7.80
N LEU A 43 -3.31 -4.96 -7.10
CA LEU A 43 -3.47 -5.40 -5.71
C LEU A 43 -3.23 -4.26 -4.70
N LEU A 44 -2.43 -3.26 -5.07
CA LEU A 44 -2.15 -2.08 -4.25
C LEU A 44 -3.19 -0.98 -4.42
N GLU A 45 -3.86 -0.90 -5.56
CA GLU A 45 -4.94 0.05 -5.85
C GLU A 45 -6.01 0.12 -4.73
N PRO A 46 -6.63 -0.99 -4.26
CA PRO A 46 -7.61 -0.91 -3.16
C PRO A 46 -7.03 -0.36 -1.85
N ILE A 47 -5.76 -0.63 -1.55
CA ILE A 47 -5.10 -0.06 -0.36
C ILE A 47 -4.99 1.45 -0.50
N GLN A 48 -4.56 1.92 -1.68
CA GLN A 48 -4.45 3.34 -1.98
C GLN A 48 -5.80 4.04 -1.87
N SER A 49 -6.84 3.50 -2.50
CA SER A 49 -8.19 4.06 -2.49
C SER A 49 -8.77 4.09 -1.08
N TYR A 50 -8.58 3.02 -0.31
CA TYR A 50 -9.00 2.99 1.10
C TYR A 50 -8.29 4.06 1.94
N CYS A 51 -6.96 4.22 1.79
CA CYS A 51 -6.22 5.26 2.50
C CYS A 51 -6.75 6.66 2.14
N LEU A 52 -7.00 6.94 0.86
CA LEU A 52 -7.53 8.22 0.40
C LEU A 52 -8.92 8.52 0.96
N LEU A 53 -9.86 7.58 0.86
CA LEU A 53 -11.23 7.74 1.35
C LEU A 53 -11.28 7.95 2.87
N ASN A 54 -10.42 7.24 3.62
CA ASN A 54 -10.37 7.32 5.08
C ASN A 54 -9.39 8.40 5.60
N LYS A 55 -8.81 9.23 4.71
CA LYS A 55 -7.84 10.28 5.05
C LYS A 55 -6.63 9.76 5.84
N LEU A 56 -6.22 8.53 5.55
CA LEU A 56 -5.01 7.92 6.08
C LEU A 56 -3.82 8.31 5.20
N PRO A 57 -2.59 8.34 5.75
CA PRO A 57 -1.40 8.45 4.92
C PRO A 57 -1.34 7.32 3.90
N ALA A 58 -0.86 7.61 2.70
CA ALA A 58 -0.88 6.67 1.59
C ALA A 58 0.13 5.53 1.81
N LEU A 59 -0.32 4.42 2.40
CA LEU A 59 0.54 3.29 2.75
C LEU A 59 1.31 2.71 1.55
N THR A 60 0.73 2.80 0.35
CA THR A 60 1.35 2.38 -0.92
C THR A 60 2.53 3.25 -1.36
N ALA A 61 2.74 4.42 -0.74
CA ALA A 61 3.91 5.28 -0.99
C ALA A 61 5.24 4.61 -0.56
N LEU A 62 5.17 3.55 0.25
CA LEU A 62 6.32 2.73 0.62
C LEU A 62 6.76 1.75 -0.47
N VAL A 63 5.97 1.57 -1.54
CA VAL A 63 6.27 0.62 -2.61
C VAL A 63 6.75 1.37 -3.85
N VAL A 64 8.00 1.13 -4.23
CA VAL A 64 8.69 1.89 -5.29
C VAL A 64 9.32 0.99 -6.36
N ASN A 65 9.68 1.59 -7.48
CA ASN A 65 10.50 0.98 -8.51
C ASN A 65 12.00 0.97 -8.09
N LYS A 66 12.88 0.44 -8.95
CA LYS A 66 14.32 0.38 -8.66
C LYS A 66 14.99 1.76 -8.55
N SER A 67 14.39 2.79 -9.13
CA SER A 67 14.87 4.18 -9.07
C SER A 67 14.39 4.90 -7.81
N GLY A 68 13.60 4.25 -6.96
CA GLY A 68 13.06 4.85 -5.73
C GLY A 68 11.76 5.63 -5.92
N GLU A 69 11.14 5.56 -7.10
CA GLU A 69 9.89 6.27 -7.40
C GLU A 69 8.68 5.32 -7.31
N PRO A 70 7.52 5.76 -6.79
CA PRO A 70 6.29 5.02 -6.92
C PRO A 70 5.93 4.75 -8.39
N GLY A 71 5.17 3.69 -8.63
CA GLY A 71 4.67 3.35 -9.96
C GLY A 71 3.69 4.39 -10.49
N LEU A 72 3.50 4.43 -11.82
CA LEU A 72 2.66 5.42 -12.52
C LEU A 72 1.20 5.49 -12.03
N GLY A 73 0.69 4.42 -11.43
CA GLY A 73 -0.67 4.38 -10.85
C GLY A 73 -0.78 4.99 -9.45
N PHE A 74 0.33 5.46 -8.87
CA PHE A 74 0.31 6.13 -7.58
C PHE A 74 -0.17 7.57 -7.74
N ILE A 75 -1.35 7.87 -7.19
CA ILE A 75 -1.98 9.20 -7.29
C ILE A 75 -2.29 9.83 -5.94
N ALA A 76 -1.95 9.14 -4.84
CA ALA A 76 -2.38 9.55 -3.51
C ALA A 76 -1.59 10.73 -2.92
N ALA A 77 -0.44 11.08 -3.48
CA ALA A 77 0.32 12.26 -3.07
C ALA A 77 1.18 12.82 -4.21
N LYS A 78 1.41 14.13 -4.17
CA LYS A 78 2.35 14.83 -5.08
C LYS A 78 3.78 14.83 -4.53
N ASP A 79 3.93 15.00 -3.22
CA ASP A 79 5.21 14.98 -2.52
C ASP A 79 5.40 13.60 -1.87
N ILE A 80 6.14 12.73 -2.56
CA ILE A 80 6.34 11.35 -2.12
C ILE A 80 7.16 11.28 -0.81
N PRO A 81 8.31 11.98 -0.66
CA PRO A 81 9.05 11.96 0.60
C PRO A 81 8.22 12.43 1.80
N LEU A 82 7.42 13.50 1.64
CA LEU A 82 6.55 13.97 2.72
C LEU A 82 5.48 12.93 3.07
N GLU A 83 4.90 12.27 2.08
CA GLU A 83 3.90 11.24 2.31
C GLU A 83 4.48 10.01 2.99
N GLN A 84 5.67 9.56 2.58
CA GLN A 84 6.41 8.48 3.25
C GLN A 84 6.69 8.83 4.71
N HIS A 85 7.09 10.09 4.99
CA HIS A 85 7.29 10.55 6.36
C HIS A 85 5.99 10.43 7.19
N LYS A 86 4.85 10.90 6.68
CA LYS A 86 3.56 10.73 7.37
C LYS A 86 3.22 9.27 7.61
N VAL A 87 3.47 8.40 6.63
CA VAL A 87 3.26 6.95 6.78
C VAL A 87 4.14 6.40 7.90
N PHE A 88 5.40 6.83 8.02
CA PHE A 88 6.28 6.36 9.10
C PHE A 88 5.87 6.83 10.50
N GLU A 89 5.28 8.01 10.63
CA GLU A 89 4.81 8.54 11.92
C GLU A 89 3.44 7.99 12.35
N TYR A 90 2.65 7.46 11.41
CA TYR A 90 1.30 6.98 11.70
C TYR A 90 1.31 5.65 12.47
N PRO A 91 0.46 5.45 13.49
CA PRO A 91 0.47 4.27 14.36
C PRO A 91 -0.21 3.05 13.70
N TRP A 92 0.36 2.55 12.60
CA TRP A 92 -0.24 1.47 11.80
C TRP A 92 -0.51 0.16 12.55
N LEU A 93 0.25 -0.13 13.61
CA LEU A 93 0.07 -1.35 14.41
C LEU A 93 -1.07 -1.25 15.43
N GLU A 94 -1.61 -0.05 15.65
CA GLU A 94 -2.75 0.19 16.55
C GLU A 94 -4.08 0.18 15.81
N ILE A 95 -4.05 0.23 14.47
CA ILE A 95 -5.25 0.16 13.63
C ILE A 95 -5.51 -1.27 13.16
N GLN A 96 -6.78 -1.61 13.05
CA GLN A 96 -7.19 -2.90 12.51
C GLN A 96 -6.92 -2.95 11.00
N THR A 97 -6.47 -4.11 10.51
CA THR A 97 -6.42 -4.36 9.06
C THR A 97 -7.83 -4.27 8.48
N PRO A 98 -8.06 -3.47 7.42
CA PRO A 98 -9.36 -3.39 6.77
C PRO A 98 -9.82 -4.77 6.29
N SER A 99 -11.13 -5.04 6.36
CA SER A 99 -11.66 -6.28 5.80
C SER A 99 -11.53 -6.27 4.26
N PRO A 100 -11.46 -7.45 3.62
CA PRO A 100 -11.43 -7.52 2.16
C PRO A 100 -12.62 -6.80 1.50
N GLU A 101 -13.80 -6.79 2.13
CA GLU A 101 -15.00 -6.11 1.64
C GLU A 101 -14.84 -4.59 1.65
N ALA A 102 -14.31 -4.03 2.75
CA ALA A 102 -14.04 -2.59 2.85
C ALA A 102 -13.01 -2.12 1.81
N LEU A 103 -12.05 -2.99 1.46
CA LEU A 103 -11.08 -2.74 0.40
C LEU A 103 -11.72 -2.84 -1.00
N ASP A 104 -12.72 -3.70 -1.21
CA ASP A 104 -13.43 -3.81 -2.48
C ASP A 104 -14.34 -2.61 -2.74
N GLU A 105 -15.08 -2.17 -1.71
CA GLU A 105 -15.97 -1.00 -1.79
C GLU A 105 -15.21 0.28 -2.13
N SER A 106 -13.97 0.40 -1.64
CA SER A 106 -13.11 1.55 -1.90
C SER A 106 -12.70 1.73 -3.38
N LYS A 107 -12.83 0.70 -4.22
CA LYS A 107 -12.49 0.75 -5.65
C LYS A 107 -13.52 1.45 -6.54
N ASN A 108 -14.75 1.60 -6.06
CA ASN A 108 -15.90 1.98 -6.88
C ASN A 108 -16.31 3.46 -6.75
N THR A 109 -15.47 4.29 -6.14
CA THR A 109 -15.68 5.75 -5.99
C THR A 109 -14.57 6.51 -6.70
#